data_AF-A0A817FDJ4-F1
#
_entry.id   AF-A0A817FDJ4-F1
#
_cell.length_a   1.000
_cell.length_b   1.000
_cell.length_c   1.000
_cell.angle_alpha   90.00
_cell.angle_beta   90.00
_cell.angle_gamma   90.00
#
_symmetry.space_group_name_H-M   'P 1'
#
loop_
_entity.id
_entity.type
_entity.pdbx_description
1 polymer ?
#
loop_
_entity_poly.entity_id
_entity_poly.type
_entity_poly.pdbx_seq_one_letter_code
_entity_poly.pdbx_strand_id
1 'polypeptide(L)'
;MNAFDYLKISQYDNDNQKDVVTQYCKQKLIRTSSFDFPLHLSCKINDDDNIRNLIEQYYNIHKNLSFSDLINQALNQSIISNQIVYTYTQIYDKIEYINNNNLVVEVKPGHFKSDFELRRVIKEHYRSINTRLLLIRVDYHEEHKHVLFLKHLVANERIPTSDNGV
;
A
#
# COMPACT_ATOMS: atom_id res chain seq x y z
N MET A 1 -5.97 -6.39 11.35
CA MET A 1 -4.69 -6.52 12.05
C MET A 1 -4.38 -5.17 12.68
N ASN A 2 -4.45 -5.08 14.01
CA ASN A 2 -4.21 -3.84 14.74
C ASN A 2 -2.68 -3.59 14.93
N ALA A 3 -2.29 -2.44 15.46
CA ALA A 3 -0.87 -2.10 15.66
C ALA A 3 -0.15 -3.02 16.67
N PHE A 4 -0.86 -3.48 17.70
CA PHE A 4 -0.36 -4.44 18.70
C PHE A 4 -0.11 -5.82 18.10
N ASP A 5 -1.04 -6.31 17.26
CA ASP A 5 -0.93 -7.58 16.53
C ASP A 5 0.26 -7.55 15.57
N TYR A 6 0.48 -6.41 14.90
CA TYR A 6 1.59 -6.24 13.98
C TYR A 6 2.94 -6.21 14.69
N LEU A 7 3.02 -5.52 15.83
CA LEU A 7 4.23 -5.43 16.63
C LEU A 7 4.44 -6.65 17.55
N LYS A 8 3.48 -7.58 17.60
CA LYS A 8 3.47 -8.74 18.51
C LYS A 8 3.62 -8.33 19.99
N ILE A 9 2.98 -7.22 20.37
CA ILE A 9 3.01 -6.67 21.73
C ILE A 9 1.70 -7.03 22.44
N SER A 10 1.78 -7.51 23.68
CA SER A 10 0.60 -7.75 24.52
C SER A 10 -0.05 -6.43 24.94
N GLN A 11 -1.39 -6.38 24.95
CA GLN A 11 -2.13 -5.17 25.37
C GLN A 11 -2.00 -4.86 26.88
N TYR A 12 -1.38 -5.75 27.66
CA TYR A 12 -1.25 -5.64 29.10
C TYR A 12 0.18 -5.23 29.52
N ASP A 13 0.27 -4.01 30.04
CA ASP A 13 1.18 -3.51 31.10
C ASP A 13 2.69 -3.32 30.86
N ASN A 14 3.04 -2.40 29.96
CA ASN A 14 4.25 -1.59 30.18
C ASN A 14 4.15 -0.22 29.49
N ASP A 15 4.45 0.89 30.20
CA ASP A 15 4.40 2.23 29.60
C ASP A 15 5.40 2.39 28.45
N ASN A 16 6.57 1.74 28.55
CA ASN A 16 7.55 1.66 27.46
C ASN A 16 6.98 1.00 26.18
N GLN A 17 6.07 0.02 26.32
CA GLN A 17 5.45 -0.64 25.16
C GLN A 17 4.38 0.25 24.51
N LYS A 18 3.66 1.04 25.31
CA LYS A 18 2.71 2.04 24.80
C LYS A 18 3.42 3.13 24.01
N ASP A 19 4.60 3.56 24.45
CA ASP A 19 5.41 4.54 23.72
C ASP A 19 5.85 3.99 22.36
N VAL A 20 6.32 2.74 22.29
CA VAL A 20 6.69 2.09 21.02
C VAL A 20 5.50 2.03 20.05
N VAL A 21 4.31 1.65 20.54
CA VAL A 21 3.10 1.60 19.72
C VAL A 21 2.70 3.00 19.25
N THR A 22 2.80 4.00 20.12
CA THR A 22 2.50 5.40 19.79
C THR A 22 3.44 5.94 18.72
N GLN A 23 4.75 5.68 18.86
CA GLN A 23 5.74 6.06 17.84
C GLN A 23 5.50 5.35 16.51
N TYR A 24 5.16 4.06 16.54
CA TYR A 24 4.80 3.32 15.33
C TYR A 24 3.57 3.91 14.63
N CYS A 25 2.50 4.20 15.38
CA CYS A 25 1.30 4.83 14.86
C CYS A 25 1.59 6.21 14.29
N LYS A 26 2.37 7.02 15.01
CA LYS A 26 2.83 8.34 14.56
C LYS A 26 3.60 8.25 13.24
N GLN A 27 4.55 7.34 13.15
CA GLN A 27 5.34 7.13 11.93
C GLN A 27 4.46 6.69 10.75
N LYS A 28 3.47 5.83 10.99
CA LYS A 28 2.48 5.45 9.97
C LYS A 28 1.66 6.63 9.49
N LEU A 29 1.16 7.46 10.40
CA LEU A 29 0.39 8.66 10.06
C LEU A 29 1.21 9.63 9.22
N ILE A 30 2.46 9.89 9.63
CA ILE A 30 3.38 10.76 8.88
C ILE A 30 3.62 10.20 7.47
N ARG A 31 3.84 8.88 7.34
CA ARG A 31 4.05 8.22 6.03
C ARG A 31 2.85 8.31 5.09
N THR A 32 1.63 8.43 5.63
CA THR A 32 0.40 8.59 4.82
C THR A 32 -0.02 10.04 4.64
N SER A 33 0.72 10.98 5.22
CA SER A 33 0.41 12.40 5.15
C SER A 33 0.73 12.95 3.75
N SER A 34 -0.11 13.85 3.27
CA SER A 34 0.06 14.54 1.99
C SER A 34 1.26 15.49 2.00
N PHE A 35 1.71 15.90 0.82
CA PHE A 35 2.90 16.76 0.64
C PHE A 35 2.74 18.17 1.23
N ASP A 36 1.50 18.61 1.44
CA ASP A 36 1.14 19.88 2.07
C ASP A 36 1.21 19.83 3.60
N PHE A 37 1.37 18.65 4.21
CA PHE A 37 1.42 18.49 5.66
C PHE A 37 2.55 19.32 6.33
N PRO A 38 3.81 19.30 5.85
CA PRO A 38 4.85 20.17 6.40
C PRO A 38 4.55 21.66 6.28
N LEU A 39 3.93 22.07 5.16
CA LEU A 39 3.55 23.45 4.92
C LEU A 39 2.43 23.90 5.87
N HIS A 40 1.43 23.04 6.09
CA HIS A 40 0.38 23.33 7.04
C HIS A 40 0.94 23.46 8.48
N LEU A 41 1.92 22.63 8.83
CA LEU A 41 2.59 22.70 10.12
C LEU A 41 3.43 23.96 10.30
N SER A 42 4.15 24.41 9.26
CA SER A 42 4.99 25.62 9.33
C SER A 42 4.18 26.91 9.44
N CYS A 43 2.93 26.92 9.00
CA CYS A 43 2.02 28.06 9.13
C CYS A 43 1.47 28.25 10.56
N LYS A 44 1.75 27.33 11.51
CA LYS A 44 1.32 27.49 12.90
C LYS A 44 2.16 28.58 13.57
N ILE A 45 1.48 29.54 14.20
CA ILE A 45 2.05 30.79 14.74
C ILE A 45 3.08 30.54 15.87
N ASN A 46 3.12 29.34 16.43
CA ASN A 46 4.03 28.98 17.52
C ASN A 46 5.22 28.21 16.96
N ASP A 47 6.42 28.81 17.07
CA ASP A 47 7.68 28.18 16.72
C ASP A 47 8.06 27.16 17.82
N ASP A 48 7.44 25.99 17.74
CA ASP A 48 7.64 24.87 18.67
C ASP A 48 8.66 23.89 18.06
N ASP A 49 9.72 23.57 18.81
CA ASP A 49 10.74 22.59 18.41
C ASP A 49 10.13 21.23 18.05
N ASN A 50 8.98 20.88 18.62
CA ASN A 50 8.24 19.66 18.26
C ASN A 50 7.71 19.70 16.81
N ILE A 51 7.29 20.87 16.32
CA ILE A 51 6.79 21.04 14.95
C ILE A 51 7.94 20.88 13.96
N ARG A 52 9.10 21.48 14.25
CA ARG A 52 10.31 21.33 13.42
C ARG A 52 10.74 19.87 13.34
N ASN A 53 10.79 19.18 14.48
CA ASN A 53 11.11 17.75 14.53
C ASN A 53 10.11 16.89 13.72
N LEU A 54 8.81 17.23 13.76
CA LEU A 54 7.79 16.55 12.94
C LEU A 54 8.02 16.75 11.42
N ILE A 55 8.37 17.97 11.02
CA ILE A 55 8.67 18.31 9.62
C ILE A 55 9.92 17.56 9.14
N GLU A 56 10.98 17.53 9.96
CA GLU A 56 12.19 16.78 9.65
C GLU A 56 11.92 15.27 9.55
N GLN A 57 11.14 14.70 10.48
CA GLN A 57 10.70 13.31 10.41
C GLN A 57 9.94 13.03 9.11
N TYR A 58 9.05 13.94 8.69
CA TYR A 58 8.34 13.82 7.43
C TYR A 58 9.31 13.71 6.24
N TYR A 59 10.22 14.67 6.09
CA TYR A 59 11.15 14.66 4.96
C TYR A 59 12.12 13.47 5.02
N ASN A 60 12.58 13.06 6.21
CA ASN A 60 13.44 11.89 6.36
C ASN A 60 12.74 10.59 5.93
N ILE A 61 11.45 10.43 6.27
CA ILE A 61 10.64 9.29 5.83
C ILE A 61 10.45 9.30 4.31
N HIS A 62 10.19 10.47 3.71
CA HIS A 62 9.86 10.57 2.28
C HIS A 62 11.05 10.71 1.34
N LYS A 63 12.25 11.03 1.85
CA LYS A 63 13.46 11.27 1.05
C LYS A 63 13.80 10.13 0.09
N ASN A 64 13.58 8.89 0.51
CA ASN A 64 13.89 7.69 -0.25
C ASN A 64 12.63 6.86 -0.58
N LEU A 65 11.44 7.47 -0.57
CA LEU A 65 10.20 6.80 -0.96
C LEU A 65 9.93 7.05 -2.44
N SER A 66 10.36 6.11 -3.29
CA SER A 66 9.90 6.02 -4.67
C SER A 66 8.99 4.81 -4.87
N PHE A 67 8.11 4.88 -5.87
CA PHE A 67 7.25 3.74 -6.20
C PHE A 67 8.07 2.54 -6.68
N SER A 68 9.17 2.77 -7.43
CA SER A 68 10.11 1.72 -7.83
C SER A 68 10.73 1.01 -6.63
N ASP A 69 11.13 1.75 -5.58
CA ASP A 69 11.68 1.15 -4.37
C ASP A 69 10.64 0.29 -3.64
N LEU A 70 9.38 0.73 -3.61
CA LEU A 70 8.27 -0.04 -3.04
C LEU A 70 8.07 -1.37 -3.80
N ILE A 71 8.09 -1.34 -5.14
CA ILE A 71 7.95 -2.56 -5.94
C ILE A 71 9.15 -3.49 -5.72
N ASN A 72 10.38 -2.97 -5.73
CA ASN A 72 11.58 -3.77 -5.49
C ASN A 72 11.57 -4.41 -4.10
N GLN A 73 11.14 -3.68 -3.07
CA GLN A 73 10.95 -4.24 -1.73
C GLN A 73 9.90 -5.34 -1.71
N ALA A 74 8.75 -5.14 -2.39
CA ALA A 74 7.68 -6.14 -2.46
C ALA A 74 8.11 -7.42 -3.19
N LEU A 75 8.93 -7.30 -4.25
CA LEU A 75 9.48 -8.44 -4.98
C LEU A 75 10.53 -9.21 -4.16
N ASN A 76 11.30 -8.52 -3.31
CA ASN A 76 12.33 -9.14 -2.47
C ASN A 76 11.80 -9.72 -1.14
N GLN A 77 10.54 -9.44 -0.78
CA GLN A 77 9.92 -9.96 0.43
C GLN A 77 9.34 -11.36 0.19
N SER A 78 9.67 -12.31 1.07
CA SER A 78 9.12 -13.67 1.05
C SER A 78 7.62 -13.74 1.38
N ILE A 79 7.09 -12.70 2.04
CA ILE A 79 5.67 -12.58 2.40
C ILE A 79 5.13 -11.32 1.72
N ILE A 80 4.38 -11.50 0.63
CA ILE A 80 3.71 -10.40 -0.06
C ILE A 80 2.53 -9.93 0.81
N SER A 81 2.66 -8.75 1.42
CA SER A 81 1.53 -8.09 2.11
C SER A 81 0.69 -7.33 1.08
N ASN A 82 -0.65 -7.37 1.22
CA ASN A 82 -1.51 -6.50 0.40
C ASN A 82 -1.26 -5.05 0.81
N GLN A 83 -0.94 -4.19 -0.14
CA GLN A 83 -0.69 -2.78 0.11
C GLN A 83 -1.63 -1.92 -0.74
N ILE A 84 -2.10 -0.82 -0.14
CA ILE A 84 -2.87 0.22 -0.82
C ILE A 84 -1.98 1.46 -0.84
N VAL A 85 -1.77 2.00 -2.04
CA VAL A 85 -0.98 3.21 -2.25
C VAL A 85 -1.91 4.27 -2.81
N TYR A 86 -2.04 5.38 -2.08
CA TYR A 86 -2.72 6.57 -2.57
C TYR A 86 -1.71 7.48 -3.27
N THR A 87 -2.08 7.96 -4.45
CA THR A 87 -1.21 8.81 -5.27
C THR A 87 -2.04 9.80 -6.07
N TYR A 88 -1.43 10.94 -6.37
CA TYR A 88 -1.97 11.95 -7.30
C TYR A 88 -1.45 11.77 -8.73
N THR A 89 -0.61 10.75 -8.99
CA THR A 89 -0.09 10.46 -10.33
C THR A 89 -1.20 10.01 -11.26
N GLN A 90 -1.21 10.52 -12.49
CA GLN A 90 -2.28 10.22 -13.44
C GLN A 90 -2.27 8.73 -13.80
N ILE A 91 -3.46 8.16 -14.01
CA ILE A 91 -3.62 6.72 -14.30
C ILE A 91 -3.06 6.33 -15.68
N TYR A 92 -3.01 7.27 -16.62
CA TYR A 92 -2.53 7.05 -17.98
C TYR A 92 -1.01 7.10 -18.08
N ASP A 93 -0.33 7.74 -17.12
CA ASP A 93 1.12 7.77 -17.08
C ASP A 93 1.66 6.34 -16.88
N LYS A 94 2.61 5.98 -17.74
CA LYS A 94 3.40 4.78 -17.56
C LYS A 94 4.30 5.03 -16.36
N ILE A 95 4.12 4.25 -15.31
CA ILE A 95 5.02 4.32 -14.17
C ILE A 95 6.22 3.43 -14.51
N GLU A 96 7.41 4.01 -14.56
CA GLU A 96 8.64 3.27 -14.79
C GLU A 96 9.06 2.58 -13.49
N TYR A 97 8.63 1.34 -13.28
CA TYR A 97 8.93 0.63 -12.03
C TYR A 97 10.10 -0.36 -12.12
N ILE A 98 10.34 -1.06 -13.23
CA ILE A 98 11.50 -1.96 -13.41
C ILE A 98 11.75 -2.19 -14.91
N ASN A 99 13.01 -2.36 -15.33
CA ASN A 99 13.41 -2.88 -16.65
C ASN A 99 12.92 -4.31 -16.96
N ASN A 100 12.28 -5.00 -16.01
CA ASN A 100 11.83 -6.39 -16.11
C ASN A 100 10.29 -6.48 -16.08
N ASN A 101 9.66 -6.24 -17.23
CA ASN A 101 8.20 -6.27 -17.42
C ASN A 101 7.52 -7.61 -17.03
N ASN A 102 8.29 -8.69 -16.79
CA ASN A 102 7.73 -10.02 -16.57
C ASN A 102 7.35 -10.30 -15.10
N LEU A 103 7.77 -9.47 -14.15
CA LEU A 103 7.56 -9.71 -12.71
C LEU A 103 6.34 -8.98 -12.13
N VAL A 104 5.72 -8.06 -12.88
CA VAL A 104 4.57 -7.28 -12.44
C VAL A 104 3.44 -7.44 -13.45
N VAL A 105 2.24 -7.75 -12.97
CA VAL A 105 1.00 -7.78 -13.76
C VAL A 105 0.20 -6.53 -13.41
N GLU A 106 0.16 -5.57 -14.31
CA GLU A 106 -0.64 -4.35 -14.17
C GLU A 106 -2.07 -4.57 -14.67
N VAL A 107 -3.05 -4.14 -13.87
CA VAL A 107 -4.47 -4.22 -14.16
C VAL A 107 -5.10 -2.85 -13.93
N LYS A 108 -5.81 -2.35 -14.95
CA LYS A 108 -6.60 -1.11 -14.90
C LYS A 108 -8.07 -1.48 -15.16
N PRO A 109 -8.98 -1.37 -14.18
CA PRO A 109 -10.36 -1.83 -14.32
C PRO A 109 -11.08 -1.27 -15.55
N GLY A 110 -10.94 0.03 -15.84
CA GLY A 110 -11.61 0.70 -16.95
C GLY A 110 -11.09 0.31 -18.34
N HIS A 111 -10.01 -0.46 -18.43
CA HIS A 111 -9.59 -1.05 -19.70
C HIS A 111 -10.38 -2.31 -20.08
N PHE A 112 -11.16 -2.89 -19.15
CA PHE A 112 -11.96 -4.08 -19.39
C PHE A 112 -13.37 -3.70 -19.81
N LYS A 113 -13.93 -4.45 -20.77
CA LYS A 113 -15.31 -4.21 -21.24
C LYS A 113 -16.34 -4.78 -20.27
N SER A 114 -15.94 -5.73 -19.44
CA SER A 114 -16.81 -6.36 -18.43
C SER A 114 -16.05 -6.77 -17.18
N ASP A 115 -16.77 -6.81 -16.05
CA ASP A 115 -16.26 -7.32 -14.77
C ASP A 115 -15.83 -8.80 -14.86
N PHE A 116 -16.41 -9.57 -15.79
CA PHE A 116 -16.03 -10.96 -16.03
C PHE A 116 -14.60 -11.09 -16.55
N GLU A 117 -14.21 -10.23 -17.51
CA GLU A 117 -12.85 -10.22 -18.05
C GLU A 117 -11.83 -9.86 -16.99
N LEU A 118 -12.10 -8.79 -16.21
CA LEU A 118 -11.28 -8.36 -15.08
C LEU A 118 -11.11 -9.50 -14.07
N ARG A 119 -12.20 -10.19 -13.72
CA ARG A 119 -12.15 -11.34 -12.81
C ARG A 119 -11.31 -12.48 -13.34
N ARG A 120 -11.42 -12.78 -14.64
CA ARG A 120 -10.64 -13.85 -15.26
C ARG A 120 -9.13 -13.57 -15.14
N VAL A 121 -8.70 -12.36 -15.45
CA VAL A 121 -7.28 -11.96 -15.38
C VAL A 121 -6.74 -12.06 -13.96
N ILE A 122 -7.46 -11.55 -12.96
CA ILE A 122 -7.00 -11.61 -11.57
C ILE A 122 -6.97 -13.06 -11.05
N LYS A 123 -7.94 -13.89 -11.44
CA LYS A 123 -7.93 -15.33 -11.13
C LYS A 123 -6.72 -16.05 -11.72
N GLU A 124 -6.43 -15.79 -13.00
CA GLU A 124 -5.29 -16.37 -13.70
C GLU A 124 -3.96 -15.97 -13.05
N HIS A 125 -3.88 -14.73 -12.55
CA HIS A 125 -2.73 -14.27 -11.77
C HIS A 125 -2.50 -15.14 -10.53
N TYR A 126 -3.53 -15.41 -9.72
CA TYR A 126 -3.38 -16.22 -8.50
C TYR A 126 -3.20 -17.73 -8.75
N ARG A 127 -3.68 -18.24 -9.90
CA ARG A 127 -3.47 -19.65 -10.31
C ARG A 127 -2.09 -19.92 -10.92
N SER A 128 -1.40 -18.87 -11.35
CA SER A 128 -0.09 -18.97 -11.98
C SER A 128 0.98 -19.39 -10.96
N ILE A 129 1.79 -20.39 -11.31
CA ILE A 129 2.93 -20.85 -10.48
C ILE A 129 4.01 -19.76 -10.33
N ASN A 130 4.08 -18.83 -11.29
CA ASN A 130 5.03 -17.72 -11.25
C ASN A 130 4.61 -16.68 -10.21
N THR A 131 5.49 -16.43 -9.24
CA THR A 131 5.39 -15.35 -8.25
C THR A 131 5.56 -13.99 -8.93
N ARG A 132 4.45 -13.45 -9.44
CA ARG A 132 4.39 -12.10 -10.00
C ARG A 132 3.67 -11.19 -9.01
N LEU A 133 4.01 -9.91 -9.00
CA LEU A 133 3.28 -8.91 -8.25
C LEU A 133 2.04 -8.46 -9.03
N LEU A 134 0.87 -8.47 -8.40
CA LEU A 134 -0.34 -7.87 -8.98
C LEU A 134 -0.39 -6.38 -8.62
N LEU A 135 -0.41 -5.51 -9.62
CA LEU A 135 -0.61 -4.07 -9.45
C LEU A 135 -1.98 -3.70 -10.04
N ILE A 136 -2.92 -3.33 -9.18
CA ILE A 136 -4.23 -2.82 -9.61
C ILE A 136 -4.22 -1.31 -9.46
N ARG A 137 -4.40 -0.57 -10.55
CA ARG A 137 -4.52 0.89 -10.56
C ARG A 137 -5.97 1.25 -10.77
N VAL A 138 -6.49 2.10 -9.89
CA VAL A 138 -7.89 2.54 -9.92
C VAL A 138 -7.90 4.05 -9.90
N ASP A 139 -8.58 4.66 -10.86
CA ASP A 139 -8.90 6.08 -10.79
C ASP A 139 -10.08 6.23 -9.84
N TYR A 140 -9.84 6.74 -8.64
CA TYR A 140 -10.90 6.84 -7.65
C TYR A 140 -12.04 7.76 -8.09
N HIS A 141 -11.77 8.80 -8.89
CA HIS A 141 -12.82 9.74 -9.31
C HIS A 141 -13.82 9.06 -10.27
N GLU A 142 -13.31 8.33 -11.24
CA GLU A 142 -14.12 7.69 -12.30
C GLU A 142 -14.58 6.28 -11.91
N GLU A 143 -13.76 5.52 -11.18
CA GLU A 143 -13.88 4.07 -11.03
C GLU A 143 -14.16 3.62 -9.58
N HIS A 144 -14.52 4.53 -8.66
CA HIS A 144 -14.80 4.19 -7.25
C HIS A 144 -15.78 3.01 -7.08
N LYS A 145 -16.72 2.84 -8.02
CA LYS A 145 -17.69 1.73 -8.03
C LYS A 145 -17.02 0.36 -8.10
N HIS A 146 -15.87 0.25 -8.76
CA HIS A 146 -15.11 -1.00 -8.87
C HIS A 146 -14.36 -1.35 -7.59
N VAL A 147 -14.15 -0.40 -6.65
CA VAL A 147 -13.36 -0.65 -5.42
C VAL A 147 -13.96 -1.77 -4.56
N LEU A 148 -15.28 -1.79 -4.38
CA LEU A 148 -15.95 -2.84 -3.61
C LEU A 148 -15.85 -4.20 -4.29
N PHE A 149 -16.04 -4.23 -5.61
CA PHE A 149 -15.88 -5.44 -6.41
C PHE A 149 -14.46 -5.99 -6.33
N LEU A 150 -13.45 -5.14 -6.51
CA LEU A 150 -12.03 -5.49 -6.40
C LEU A 150 -11.69 -6.01 -5.00
N LYS A 151 -12.20 -5.37 -3.94
CA LYS A 151 -12.01 -5.84 -2.57
C LYS A 151 -12.54 -7.26 -2.39
N HIS A 152 -13.78 -7.51 -2.81
CA HIS A 152 -14.38 -8.84 -2.75
C HIS A 152 -13.56 -9.86 -3.54
N LEU A 153 -13.09 -9.47 -4.72
CA LEU A 153 -12.34 -10.34 -5.60
C LEU A 153 -10.97 -10.71 -5.03
N VAL A 154 -10.18 -9.72 -4.60
CA VAL A 154 -8.84 -9.95 -4.02
C VAL A 154 -8.93 -10.73 -2.71
N ALA A 155 -9.98 -10.53 -1.90
CA ALA A 155 -10.17 -11.27 -0.66
C ALA A 155 -10.46 -12.76 -0.89
N ASN A 156 -11.21 -13.10 -1.94
CA ASN A 156 -11.70 -14.46 -2.18
C ASN A 156 -10.80 -15.27 -3.12
N GLU A 157 -10.15 -14.64 -4.09
CA GLU A 157 -9.32 -15.35 -5.07
C GLU A 157 -7.89 -15.58 -4.58
N ARG A 158 -7.46 -14.88 -3.51
CA ARG A 158 -6.13 -15.03 -2.90
C ARG A 158 -6.03 -16.25 -1.98
N ILE A 159 -7.14 -16.94 -1.69
CA ILE A 159 -7.12 -18.14 -0.85
C ILE A 159 -6.24 -19.18 -1.56
N PRO A 160 -5.13 -19.63 -0.94
CA PRO A 160 -4.38 -20.75 -1.47
C PRO A 160 -5.37 -21.91 -1.57
N THR A 161 -5.51 -22.51 -2.74
CA THR A 161 -6.17 -23.81 -2.86
C THR A 161 -5.28 -24.85 -2.16
N SER A 162 -5.25 -24.85 -0.83
CA SER A 162 -5.07 -26.06 -0.04
C SER A 162 -6.42 -26.75 0.01
N ASP A 163 -6.85 -27.28 -1.14
CA ASP A 163 -7.88 -28.31 -1.28
C ASP A 163 -7.98 -28.68 -2.77
N ASN A 164 -6.89 -29.25 -3.27
CA ASN A 164 -6.99 -30.29 -4.28
C ASN A 164 -6.69 -31.60 -3.55
N GLY A 165 -7.72 -32.25 -3.02
CA GLY A 165 -7.60 -33.54 -2.36
C GLY A 165 -8.91 -34.03 -1.78
N VAL A 166 -9.68 -34.75 -2.60
CA VAL A 166 -10.68 -35.80 -2.28
C VAL A 166 -11.63 -35.54 -1.11
#